data_AF-A0A929GDU6-F1
#
_entry.id   AF-A0A929GDU6-F1
#
_cell.length_a   1.000
_cell.length_b   1.000
_cell.length_c   1.000
_cell.angle_alpha   90.00
_cell.angle_beta   90.00
_cell.angle_gamma   90.00
#
_symmetry.space_group_name_H-M   'P 1'
#
loop_
_entity.id
_entity.type
_entity.pdbx_description
1 polymer ?
#
loop_
_entity_poly.entity_id
_entity_poly.type
_entity_poly.pdbx_seq_one_letter_code
_entity_poly.pdbx_strand_id
1 'polypeptide(L)'
;MTKQRAPLRTTKKHLARAERERIQGRWLLGVIIAIAVVAIGILGYGWIDSAYIQPKKTVVTVNEDTITQGEFQGRVRIHQRELLGQLNSYTQMEQLFASDPQTLASIQELQNQIRTQLAYPELIGQEVIYSMTRETLIRQEAEKMGIHVLPEEIERQLQHSFGFYPEGTPTPFPTPTPDATRVAAIAAASESTLE
;
A
#
# COMPACT_ATOMS: atom_id res chain seq x y z
N MET A 1 -51.24 -37.29 55.87
CA MET A 1 -50.32 -36.13 55.98
C MET A 1 -50.19 -35.48 54.62
N THR A 2 -50.65 -34.24 54.45
CA THR A 2 -50.13 -33.23 53.49
C THR A 2 -50.99 -31.96 53.64
N LYS A 3 -50.51 -31.00 54.46
CA LYS A 3 -51.13 -29.68 54.60
C LYS A 3 -50.85 -28.90 53.31
N GLN A 4 -51.87 -28.74 52.47
CA GLN A 4 -51.84 -27.89 51.29
C GLN A 4 -51.62 -26.44 51.73
N ARG A 5 -50.46 -25.87 51.41
CA ARG A 5 -50.16 -24.46 51.74
C ARG A 5 -50.98 -23.58 50.81
N ALA A 6 -51.86 -22.77 51.38
CA ALA A 6 -52.69 -21.81 50.67
C ALA A 6 -51.82 -20.80 49.88
N PRO A 7 -52.23 -20.38 48.68
CA PRO A 7 -51.50 -19.39 47.90
C PRO A 7 -51.45 -18.07 48.67
N LEU A 8 -50.24 -17.53 48.84
CA LEU A 8 -50.01 -16.23 49.47
C LEU A 8 -50.85 -15.16 48.77
N ARG A 9 -51.85 -14.62 49.47
CA ARG A 9 -52.67 -13.50 48.99
C ARG A 9 -51.76 -12.27 48.79
N THR A 10 -51.48 -11.94 47.55
CA THR A 10 -50.74 -10.73 47.17
C THR A 10 -51.56 -9.49 47.54
N THR A 11 -51.11 -8.75 48.55
CA THR A 11 -51.74 -7.49 48.99
C THR A 11 -51.75 -6.47 47.85
N LYS A 12 -52.85 -5.75 47.64
CA LYS A 12 -52.98 -4.68 46.61
C LYS A 12 -51.84 -3.64 46.66
N LYS A 13 -51.23 -3.44 47.84
CA LYS A 13 -50.03 -2.59 48.03
C LYS A 13 -48.76 -3.11 47.36
N HIS A 14 -48.60 -4.43 47.17
CA HIS A 14 -47.44 -5.00 46.46
C HIS A 14 -47.60 -4.90 44.93
N LEU A 15 -48.82 -5.02 44.41
CA LEU A 15 -49.12 -4.79 42.99
C LEU A 15 -48.78 -3.35 42.56
N ALA A 16 -49.15 -2.37 43.38
CA ALA A 16 -48.88 -0.95 43.10
C ALA A 16 -47.38 -0.58 43.07
N ARG A 17 -46.52 -1.36 43.75
CA ARG A 17 -45.06 -1.16 43.74
C ARG A 17 -44.41 -1.82 42.52
N ALA A 18 -44.84 -3.03 42.17
CA ALA A 18 -44.38 -3.75 40.99
C ALA A 18 -44.73 -3.04 39.67
N GLU A 19 -45.86 -2.34 39.62
CA GLU A 19 -46.29 -1.61 38.43
C GLU A 19 -45.46 -0.34 38.18
N ARG A 20 -45.00 0.33 39.26
CA ARG A 20 -44.07 1.47 39.18
C ARG A 20 -42.67 1.04 38.73
N GLU A 21 -42.18 -0.11 39.20
CA GLU A 21 -40.92 -0.69 38.75
C GLU A 21 -40.94 -1.08 37.26
N ARG A 22 -42.08 -1.57 36.74
CA ARG A 22 -42.22 -1.86 35.31
C ARG A 22 -42.11 -0.61 34.44
N ILE A 23 -42.69 0.51 34.89
CA ILE A 23 -42.61 1.79 34.18
C ILE A 23 -41.17 2.31 34.24
N GLN A 24 -40.54 2.30 35.43
CA GLN A 24 -39.14 2.72 35.60
C GLN A 24 -38.18 1.84 34.79
N GLY A 25 -38.42 0.53 34.74
CA GLY A 25 -37.63 -0.41 33.95
C GLY A 25 -37.75 -0.19 32.44
N ARG A 26 -38.93 0.17 31.93
CA ARG A 26 -39.12 0.52 30.50
C ARG A 26 -38.39 1.81 30.12
N TRP A 27 -38.40 2.82 30.98
CA TRP A 27 -37.61 4.05 30.75
C TRP A 27 -36.11 3.78 30.81
N LEU A 28 -35.66 2.99 31.80
CA LEU A 28 -34.25 2.60 31.92
C LEU A 28 -33.78 1.83 30.67
N LEU A 29 -34.58 0.87 30.19
CA LEU A 29 -34.29 0.14 28.96
C LEU A 29 -34.25 1.07 27.74
N GLY A 30 -35.18 2.02 27.64
CA GLY A 30 -35.19 3.03 26.58
C GLY A 30 -33.93 3.91 26.58
N VAL A 31 -33.47 4.33 27.77
CA VAL A 31 -32.22 5.09 27.92
C VAL A 31 -31.00 4.24 27.53
N ILE A 32 -30.95 2.97 27.94
CA ILE A 32 -29.87 2.05 27.55
C ILE A 32 -29.83 1.87 26.04
N ILE A 33 -30.98 1.65 25.40
CA ILE A 33 -31.08 1.51 23.95
C ILE A 33 -30.65 2.81 23.26
N ALA A 34 -31.09 3.97 23.76
CA ALA A 34 -30.69 5.26 23.20
C ALA A 34 -29.17 5.46 23.28
N ILE A 35 -28.54 5.15 24.41
CA ILE A 35 -27.08 5.22 24.57
C ILE A 35 -26.39 4.23 23.62
N ALA A 36 -26.89 2.99 23.50
CA ALA A 36 -26.33 1.99 22.60
C ALA A 36 -26.41 2.44 21.13
N VAL A 37 -27.53 3.02 20.71
CA VAL A 37 -27.70 3.56 19.35
C VAL A 37 -26.75 4.72 19.10
N VAL A 38 -26.60 5.65 20.05
CA VAL A 38 -25.64 6.76 19.92
C VAL A 38 -24.21 6.24 19.82
N ALA A 39 -23.82 5.28 20.66
CA ALA A 39 -22.49 4.67 20.61
C ALA A 39 -22.23 3.99 19.25
N ILE A 40 -23.18 3.21 18.74
CA ILE A 40 -23.08 2.58 17.41
C ILE A 40 -23.01 3.65 16.31
N GLY A 41 -23.79 4.72 16.41
CA GLY A 41 -23.78 5.83 15.46
C GLY A 41 -22.42 6.51 15.36
N ILE A 42 -21.76 6.75 16.50
CA ILE A 42 -20.42 7.34 16.55
C ILE A 42 -19.38 6.39 15.93
N LEU A 43 -19.44 5.10 16.26
CA LEU A 43 -18.54 4.10 15.68
C LEU A 43 -18.74 3.97 14.16
N GLY A 44 -20.00 3.94 13.71
CA GLY A 44 -20.33 3.88 12.28
C GLY A 44 -19.85 5.11 11.52
N TYR A 45 -20.04 6.31 12.08
CA TYR A 45 -19.54 7.55 11.51
C TYR A 45 -18.01 7.55 11.40
N GLY A 46 -17.29 7.16 12.45
CA GLY A 46 -15.83 7.09 12.43
C GLY A 46 -15.29 6.08 11.41
N TRP A 47 -15.96 4.95 11.25
CA TRP A 47 -15.60 3.96 10.24
C TRP A 47 -15.81 4.49 8.80
N ILE A 48 -16.94 5.16 8.52
CA ILE A 48 -17.21 5.73 7.20
C ILE A 48 -16.25 6.88 6.88
N ASP A 49 -15.99 7.76 7.84
CA ASP A 49 -15.08 8.89 7.66
C ASP A 49 -13.66 8.41 7.32
N SER A 50 -13.14 7.46 8.10
CA SER A 50 -11.80 6.90 7.88
C SER A 50 -11.70 6.06 6.60
N ALA A 51 -12.73 5.28 6.27
CA ALA A 51 -12.68 4.37 5.13
C ALA A 51 -12.97 5.04 3.77
N TYR A 52 -13.78 6.11 3.75
CA TYR A 52 -14.28 6.68 2.49
C TYR A 52 -13.98 8.16 2.30
N ILE A 53 -13.98 8.96 3.37
CA ILE A 53 -13.87 10.42 3.27
C ILE A 53 -12.40 10.85 3.32
N GLN A 54 -11.63 10.36 4.30
CA GLN A 54 -10.22 10.70 4.46
C GLN A 54 -9.35 10.29 3.25
N PRO A 55 -9.49 9.08 2.65
CA PRO A 55 -8.64 8.67 1.54
C PRO A 55 -8.81 9.52 0.27
N LYS A 56 -9.95 10.20 0.10
CA LYS A 56 -10.26 11.01 -1.08
C LYS A 56 -9.72 12.44 -1.00
N LYS A 57 -9.14 12.86 0.13
CA LYS A 57 -8.58 14.20 0.28
C LYS A 57 -7.35 14.35 -0.62
N THR A 58 -7.22 15.49 -1.27
CA THR A 58 -6.08 15.79 -2.15
C THR A 58 -4.83 16.09 -1.33
N VAL A 59 -3.71 15.46 -1.67
CA VAL A 59 -2.40 15.73 -1.05
C VAL A 59 -1.55 16.60 -1.97
N VAL A 60 -1.53 16.30 -3.26
CA VAL A 60 -0.77 17.04 -4.28
C VAL A 60 -1.61 17.18 -5.55
N THR A 61 -1.44 18.31 -6.24
CA THR A 61 -2.02 18.56 -7.56
C THR A 61 -0.89 18.71 -8.58
N VAL A 62 -0.99 18.00 -9.70
CA VAL A 62 0.01 17.96 -10.77
C VAL A 62 -0.71 18.36 -12.06
N ASN A 63 -0.65 19.65 -12.41
CA ASN A 63 -1.46 20.24 -13.47
C ASN A 63 -2.96 20.01 -13.21
N GLU A 64 -3.62 19.19 -14.03
CA GLU A 64 -5.05 18.87 -13.92
C GLU A 64 -5.32 17.58 -13.11
N ASP A 65 -4.28 16.78 -12.85
CA ASP A 65 -4.40 15.52 -12.12
C ASP A 65 -4.19 15.72 -10.61
N THR A 66 -5.02 15.07 -9.81
CA THR A 66 -4.93 15.13 -8.34
C THR A 66 -4.48 13.81 -7.75
N ILE A 67 -3.44 13.85 -6.92
CA ILE A 67 -2.99 12.71 -6.13
C ILE A 67 -3.76 12.71 -4.80
N THR A 68 -4.49 11.63 -4.56
CA THR A 68 -5.31 11.46 -3.35
C THR A 68 -4.48 10.94 -2.17
N GLN A 69 -4.98 11.18 -0.95
CA GLN A 69 -4.37 10.72 0.29
C GLN A 69 -4.30 9.19 0.36
N GLY A 70 -5.33 8.49 -0.13
CA GLY A 70 -5.35 7.04 -0.19
C GLY A 70 -4.25 6.46 -1.06
N GLU A 71 -4.03 7.04 -2.25
CA GLU A 71 -2.96 6.63 -3.16
C GLU A 71 -1.58 6.87 -2.53
N PHE A 72 -1.37 8.06 -1.97
CA PHE A 72 -0.13 8.40 -1.28
C PHE A 72 0.16 7.43 -0.12
N GLN A 73 -0.79 7.22 0.78
CA GLN A 73 -0.63 6.29 1.91
C GLN A 73 -0.41 4.85 1.45
N GLY A 74 -1.11 4.42 0.39
CA GLY A 74 -0.92 3.12 -0.23
C GLY A 74 0.51 2.94 -0.73
N ARG A 75 1.04 3.94 -1.45
CA ARG A 75 2.42 3.93 -1.96
C ARG A 75 3.47 3.96 -0.85
N VAL A 76 3.28 4.79 0.18
CA VAL A 76 4.15 4.80 1.37
C VAL A 76 4.18 3.41 2.01
N ARG A 77 3.03 2.78 2.18
CA ARG A 77 2.95 1.44 2.78
C ARG A 77 3.64 0.37 1.93
N ILE A 78 3.54 0.46 0.61
CA ILE A 78 4.26 -0.43 -0.30
C ILE A 78 5.77 -0.21 -0.15
N HIS A 79 6.23 1.03 -0.19
CA HIS A 79 7.63 1.37 -0.05
C HIS A 79 8.22 0.90 1.29
N GLN A 80 7.49 1.09 2.39
CA GLN A 80 7.88 0.57 3.70
C GLN A 80 7.99 -0.97 3.71
N ARG A 81 7.06 -1.67 3.06
CA ARG A 81 7.12 -3.14 2.95
C ARG A 81 8.32 -3.60 2.15
N GLU A 82 8.68 -2.87 1.10
CA GLU A 82 9.88 -3.13 0.31
C GLU A 82 11.14 -2.98 1.16
N LEU A 83 11.28 -1.88 1.89
CA LEU A 83 12.40 -1.66 2.83
C LEU A 83 12.48 -2.75 3.91
N LEU A 84 11.35 -3.16 4.47
CA LEU A 84 11.29 -4.29 5.41
C LEU A 84 11.70 -5.61 4.75
N GLY A 85 11.29 -5.84 3.50
CA GLY A 85 11.72 -6.99 2.71
C GLY A 85 13.24 -7.01 2.48
N GLN A 86 13.81 -5.87 2.11
CA GLN A 86 15.26 -5.70 1.97
C GLN A 86 15.99 -5.96 3.30
N LEU A 87 15.48 -5.42 4.41
CA LEU A 87 16.04 -5.66 5.74
C LEU A 87 16.08 -7.15 6.09
N ASN A 88 14.97 -7.87 5.85
CA ASN A 88 14.90 -9.31 6.06
C ASN A 88 15.89 -10.08 5.16
N SER A 89 16.10 -9.62 3.92
CA SER A 89 17.12 -10.18 3.04
C SER A 89 18.53 -10.01 3.63
N TYR A 90 18.85 -8.83 4.17
CA TYR A 90 20.15 -8.58 4.81
C TYR A 90 20.35 -9.39 6.09
N THR A 91 19.30 -9.60 6.90
CA THR A 91 19.39 -10.47 8.09
C THR A 91 19.69 -11.92 7.70
N GLN A 92 19.14 -12.43 6.60
CA GLN A 92 19.49 -13.77 6.10
C GLN A 92 20.95 -13.81 5.60
N MET A 93 21.41 -12.74 4.96
CA MET A 93 22.80 -12.62 4.50
C MET A 93 23.79 -12.57 5.67
N GLU A 94 23.44 -11.88 6.77
CA GLU A 94 24.24 -11.84 8.00
C GLU A 94 24.49 -13.25 8.57
N GLN A 95 23.48 -14.13 8.55
CA GLN A 95 23.62 -15.51 9.00
C GLN A 95 24.56 -16.33 8.11
N LEU A 96 24.54 -16.09 6.80
CA LEU A 96 25.42 -16.77 5.85
C LEU A 96 26.88 -16.32 5.99
N PHE A 97 27.11 -15.04 6.27
CA PHE A 97 28.45 -14.44 6.38
C PHE A 97 28.93 -14.28 7.82
N ALA A 98 28.32 -14.99 8.78
CA ALA A 98 28.63 -14.89 10.21
C ALA A 98 30.12 -15.13 10.56
N SER A 99 30.87 -15.81 9.71
CA SER A 99 32.30 -16.10 9.89
C SER A 99 33.25 -15.05 9.29
N ASP A 100 32.75 -14.06 8.54
CA ASP A 100 33.56 -13.01 7.89
C ASP A 100 33.25 -11.63 8.51
N PRO A 101 34.10 -11.13 9.43
CA PRO A 101 33.90 -9.85 10.10
C PRO A 101 33.84 -8.64 9.17
N GLN A 102 34.56 -8.67 8.03
CA GLN A 102 34.60 -7.53 7.11
C GLN A 102 33.27 -7.40 6.37
N THR A 103 32.74 -8.52 5.87
CA THR A 103 31.44 -8.55 5.20
C THR A 103 30.30 -8.24 6.18
N LEU A 104 30.38 -8.73 7.42
CA LEU A 104 29.40 -8.42 8.47
C LEU A 104 29.29 -6.92 8.74
N ALA A 105 30.42 -6.21 8.84
CA ALA A 105 30.40 -4.76 9.05
C ALA A 105 29.68 -4.02 7.92
N SER A 106 29.91 -4.42 6.65
CA SER A 106 29.20 -3.84 5.50
C SER A 106 27.70 -4.14 5.51
N ILE A 107 27.30 -5.37 5.87
CA ILE A 107 25.88 -5.74 5.99
C ILE A 107 25.20 -4.93 7.09
N GLN A 108 25.84 -4.77 8.25
CA GLN A 108 25.31 -3.99 9.36
C GLN A 108 25.12 -2.51 9.00
N GLU A 109 26.05 -1.93 8.25
CA GLU A 109 25.91 -0.56 7.74
C GLU A 109 24.68 -0.41 6.83
N LEU A 110 24.48 -1.33 5.89
CA LEU A 110 23.29 -1.33 5.02
C LEU A 110 21.98 -1.48 5.83
N GLN A 111 21.98 -2.37 6.84
CA GLN A 111 20.83 -2.51 7.74
C GLN A 111 20.54 -1.20 8.49
N ASN A 112 21.57 -0.51 8.99
CA ASN A 112 21.41 0.75 9.70
C ASN A 112 20.85 1.86 8.82
N GLN A 113 21.24 1.92 7.54
CA GLN A 113 20.69 2.86 6.57
C GLN A 113 19.19 2.63 6.37
N ILE A 114 18.77 1.37 6.18
CA ILE A 114 17.35 1.02 6.02
C ILE A 114 16.56 1.34 7.31
N ARG A 115 17.11 1.01 8.48
CA ARG A 115 16.48 1.34 9.78
C ARG A 115 16.30 2.84 9.95
N THR A 116 17.27 3.64 9.50
CA THR A 116 17.20 5.10 9.52
C THR A 116 16.08 5.60 8.61
N GLN A 117 15.99 5.11 7.38
CA GLN A 117 14.88 5.47 6.46
C GLN A 117 13.51 5.11 7.05
N LEU A 118 13.38 3.92 7.65
CA LEU A 118 12.14 3.49 8.31
C LEU A 118 11.81 4.33 9.57
N ALA A 119 12.82 4.86 10.25
CA ALA A 119 12.66 5.69 11.44
C ALA A 119 12.20 7.13 11.12
N TYR A 120 12.37 7.59 9.88
CA TYR A 120 11.97 8.93 9.42
C TYR A 120 10.90 8.84 8.32
N PRO A 121 9.61 8.68 8.68
CA PRO A 121 8.50 8.57 7.75
C PRO A 121 8.37 9.76 6.78
N GLU A 122 8.82 10.95 7.18
CA GLU A 122 8.78 12.16 6.36
C GLU A 122 9.66 12.03 5.11
N LEU A 123 10.83 11.39 5.22
CA LEU A 123 11.73 11.16 4.08
C LEU A 123 11.08 10.23 3.06
N ILE A 124 10.47 9.14 3.55
CA ILE A 124 9.72 8.20 2.71
C ILE A 124 8.54 8.92 2.03
N GLY A 125 7.81 9.75 2.79
CA GLY A 125 6.69 10.51 2.25
C GLY A 125 7.11 11.46 1.13
N GLN A 126 8.22 12.16 1.29
CA GLN A 126 8.74 13.08 0.29
C GLN A 126 9.16 12.35 -0.99
N GLU A 127 9.89 11.24 -0.87
CA GLU A 127 10.30 10.41 -2.01
C GLU A 127 9.10 9.87 -2.78
N VAL A 128 8.08 9.39 -2.06
CA VAL A 128 6.85 8.88 -2.67
C VAL A 128 6.09 9.98 -3.41
N ILE A 129 5.92 11.16 -2.80
CA ILE A 129 5.28 12.30 -3.47
C ILE A 129 6.03 12.67 -4.75
N TYR A 130 7.35 12.74 -4.68
CA TYR A 130 8.18 13.08 -5.82
C TYR A 130 8.08 12.04 -6.95
N SER A 131 8.13 10.75 -6.60
CA SER A 131 7.93 9.65 -7.54
C SER A 131 6.55 9.70 -8.20
N MET A 132 5.48 9.85 -7.41
CA MET A 132 4.11 9.96 -7.92
C MET A 132 3.93 11.18 -8.84
N THR A 133 4.56 12.30 -8.51
CA THR A 133 4.53 13.51 -9.33
C THR A 133 5.23 13.27 -10.66
N ARG A 134 6.43 12.69 -10.64
CA ARG A 134 7.19 12.35 -11.85
C ARG A 134 6.42 11.40 -12.75
N GLU A 135 5.82 10.35 -12.20
CA GLU A 135 5.02 9.40 -12.98
C GLU A 135 3.79 10.05 -13.63
N THR A 136 3.15 10.98 -12.91
CA THR A 136 2.00 11.71 -13.44
C THR A 136 2.42 12.60 -14.61
N LEU A 137 3.55 13.30 -14.49
CA LEU A 137 4.12 14.09 -15.58
C LEU A 137 4.49 13.22 -16.79
N ILE A 138 5.10 12.05 -16.57
CA ILE A 138 5.43 11.10 -17.64
C ILE A 138 4.16 10.63 -18.34
N ARG A 139 3.09 10.31 -17.59
CA ARG A 139 1.81 9.88 -18.18
C ARG A 139 1.18 10.98 -19.03
N GLN A 140 1.18 12.21 -18.53
CA GLN A 140 0.65 13.36 -19.28
C GLN A 140 1.42 13.59 -20.58
N GLU A 141 2.74 13.45 -20.56
CA GLU A 141 3.56 13.62 -21.78
C GLU A 141 3.40 12.44 -22.74
N ALA A 142 3.31 11.21 -22.22
CA ALA A 142 3.04 10.02 -23.02
C ALA A 142 1.70 10.12 -23.76
N GLU A 143 0.65 10.63 -23.10
CA GLU A 143 -0.67 10.83 -23.69
C GLU A 143 -0.63 11.89 -24.81
N LYS A 144 0.08 13.01 -24.61
CA LYS A 144 0.30 14.01 -25.67
C LYS A 144 1.04 13.46 -26.87
N MET A 145 1.98 12.54 -26.64
CA MET A 145 2.72 11.84 -27.70
C MET A 145 1.93 10.68 -28.34
N GLY A 146 0.70 10.41 -27.89
CA GLY A 146 -0.13 9.30 -28.39
C GLY A 146 0.42 7.92 -28.03
N ILE A 147 1.24 7.82 -26.98
CA ILE A 147 1.78 6.56 -26.48
C ILE A 147 0.73 5.92 -25.58
N HIS A 148 0.12 4.84 -26.07
CA HIS A 148 -0.85 4.05 -25.32
C HIS A 148 -0.32 2.63 -25.13
N VAL A 149 -0.45 2.10 -23.92
CA VAL A 149 -0.07 0.73 -23.60
C VAL A 149 -1.29 -0.16 -23.79
N LEU A 150 -1.19 -1.15 -24.69
CA LEU A 150 -2.27 -2.08 -24.99
C LEU A 150 -2.29 -3.25 -23.99
N PRO A 151 -3.47 -3.78 -23.61
CA PRO A 151 -3.55 -4.94 -22.71
C PRO A 151 -2.77 -6.16 -23.21
N GLU A 152 -2.78 -6.40 -24.52
CA GLU A 152 -2.06 -7.51 -25.15
C GLU A 152 -0.54 -7.33 -25.07
N GLU A 153 -0.07 -6.08 -25.07
CA GLU A 153 1.35 -5.76 -24.89
C GLU A 153 1.78 -6.01 -23.45
N ILE A 154 0.93 -5.67 -22.46
CA ILE A 154 1.18 -5.97 -21.05
C ILE A 154 1.28 -7.48 -20.84
N GLU A 155 0.33 -8.24 -21.38
CA GLU A 155 0.31 -9.70 -21.27
C GLU A 155 1.56 -10.32 -21.92
N ARG A 156 1.91 -9.88 -23.14
CA ARG A 156 3.13 -10.35 -23.81
C ARG A 156 4.39 -10.02 -23.01
N GLN A 157 4.48 -8.82 -22.45
CA GLN A 157 5.62 -8.42 -21.63
C GLN A 157 5.69 -9.20 -20.32
N LEU A 158 4.55 -9.53 -19.73
CA LEU A 158 4.47 -10.38 -18.54
C LEU A 158 4.96 -11.79 -18.85
N GLN A 159 4.46 -12.38 -19.95
CA GLN A 159 4.89 -13.70 -20.43
C GLN A 159 6.40 -13.74 -20.68
N HIS A 160 6.94 -12.74 -21.38
CA HIS A 160 8.39 -12.60 -21.60
C HIS A 160 9.17 -12.51 -20.29
N SER A 161 8.65 -11.77 -19.31
CA SER A 161 9.30 -11.61 -18.00
C SER A 161 9.39 -12.93 -17.21
N PHE A 162 8.48 -13.88 -17.49
CA PHE A 162 8.49 -15.24 -16.94
C PHE A 162 9.12 -16.29 -17.88
N GLY A 163 9.68 -15.87 -19.02
CA GLY A 163 10.26 -16.77 -20.02
C GLY A 163 9.23 -17.65 -20.74
N PHE A 164 7.96 -17.27 -20.73
CA PHE A 164 6.88 -17.94 -21.44
C PHE A 164 6.72 -17.30 -22.83
N TYR A 165 6.81 -18.11 -23.88
CA TYR A 165 6.72 -17.66 -25.26
C TYR A 165 5.74 -18.54 -26.04
N PRO A 166 4.43 -18.25 -25.98
CA PRO A 166 3.41 -19.08 -26.63
C PRO A 166 3.55 -19.09 -28.16
N GLU A 167 4.10 -18.02 -28.75
CA GLU A 167 4.34 -17.87 -30.19
C GLU A 167 5.80 -18.17 -30.61
N GLY A 168 6.60 -18.77 -29.70
CA GLY A 168 8.03 -19.05 -29.92
C GLY A 168 8.96 -17.95 -29.39
N THR A 169 10.22 -18.30 -29.09
CA THR A 169 11.21 -17.34 -28.61
C THR A 169 11.48 -16.28 -29.69
N PRO A 170 11.40 -14.98 -29.37
CA PRO A 170 11.78 -13.94 -30.32
C PRO A 170 13.24 -14.16 -30.70
N THR A 171 13.47 -14.66 -31.91
CA THR A 171 14.82 -14.79 -32.45
C THR A 171 15.29 -13.36 -32.68
N PRO A 172 16.46 -12.94 -32.16
CA PRO A 172 16.95 -11.59 -32.42
C PRO A 172 17.02 -11.37 -33.92
N PHE A 173 16.49 -10.23 -34.38
CA PHE A 173 16.68 -9.80 -35.76
C PHE A 173 18.18 -9.81 -36.07
N PRO A 174 18.59 -10.17 -37.30
CA PRO A 174 19.99 -10.16 -37.67
C PRO A 174 20.56 -8.78 -37.36
N THR A 175 21.58 -8.74 -36.49
CA THR A 175 22.36 -7.52 -36.27
C THR A 175 22.87 -7.08 -37.64
N PRO A 176 22.52 -5.87 -38.12
CA PRO A 176 23.02 -5.40 -39.41
C PRO A 176 24.54 -5.45 -39.36
N THR A 177 25.14 -6.22 -40.27
CA THR A 177 26.59 -6.26 -40.41
C THR A 177 27.06 -4.84 -40.72
N PRO A 178 27.95 -4.23 -39.90
CA PRO A 178 28.45 -2.90 -40.18
C PRO A 178 29.12 -2.92 -41.56
N ASP A 179 28.77 -1.93 -42.39
CA ASP A 179 29.35 -1.76 -43.72
C ASP A 179 30.87 -1.61 -43.60
N ALA A 180 31.61 -2.61 -44.10
CA ALA A 180 33.07 -2.66 -44.03
C ALA A 180 33.72 -1.42 -44.64
N THR A 181 33.07 -0.77 -45.62
CA THR A 181 33.55 0.47 -46.23
C THR A 181 33.43 1.66 -45.26
N ARG A 182 32.37 1.75 -44.46
CA ARG A 182 32.25 2.78 -43.41
C ARG A 182 33.24 2.55 -42.28
N VAL A 183 33.45 1.30 -41.86
CA VAL A 183 34.39 0.98 -40.78
C VAL A 183 35.83 1.32 -41.20
N ALA A 184 36.23 1.02 -42.44
CA ALA A 184 37.55 1.38 -42.96
C ALA A 184 37.75 2.91 -43.05
N ALA A 185 36.72 3.67 -43.43
CA ALA A 185 36.80 5.13 -43.50
C ALA A 185 36.97 5.79 -42.12
N ILE A 186 36.31 5.26 -41.08
CA ILE A 186 36.44 5.75 -39.70
C ILE A 186 37.83 5.42 -39.15
N ALA A 187 38.36 4.22 -39.44
CA ALA A 187 39.71 3.81 -39.04
C ALA A 187 40.79 4.69 -39.71
N ALA A 188 40.69 4.92 -41.02
CA ALA A 188 41.62 5.77 -41.75
C ALA A 188 41.58 7.25 -41.29
N ALA A 189 40.41 7.77 -40.91
CA ALA A 189 40.30 9.11 -40.36
C ALA A 189 40.94 9.23 -38.95
N SER A 190 40.90 8.16 -38.15
CA SER A 190 41.50 8.17 -36.81
C SER A 190 43.03 8.12 -36.81
N GLU A 191 43.65 7.48 -37.81
CA GLU A 191 45.11 7.46 -37.97
C GLU A 191 45.67 8.79 -38.51
N SER A 192 44.88 9.53 -39.29
CA SER A 192 45.28 10.84 -39.85
C SER A 192 45.36 11.98 -38.83
N THR A 193 44.98 11.76 -37.55
CA THR A 193 44.90 12.82 -36.53
C THR A 193 46.04 12.74 -35.50
N LEU A 194 47.04 11.87 -35.72
CA LEU A 194 48.19 11.67 -34.82
C LEU A 194 49.56 12.08 -35.41
N GLU A 195 49.57 12.79 -36.55
CA GLU A 195 50.74 13.60 -36.99
C GLU A 195 50.44 15.10 -36.88
#